data_AF-A0A286RT27-F1
#
_entry.id   AF-A0A286RT27-F1
#
_cell.length_a   1.000
_cell.length_b   1.000
_cell.length_c   1.000
_cell.angle_alpha   90.00
_cell.angle_beta   90.00
_cell.angle_gamma   90.00
#
_symmetry.space_group_name_H-M   'P 1'
#
loop_
_entity.id
_entity.type
_entity.pdbx_description
1 polymer ?
#
loop_
_entity_poly.entity_id
_entity_poly.type
_entity_poly.pdbx_seq_one_letter_code
_entity_poly.pdbx_strand_id
1 'polypeptide(L)'
;MSHEIPKPFCWNESFKVFYELLDEEHKGLFKGIFDLDANKSCGKALAHLLDVVEKHFHDEEGMMEKAHYAEIAPHKQMHHDFVAKLKGLKAPVDDATIHFAMDWLVNHIKNTDFKYKGKL
;
A
#
# COMPACT_ATOMS: atom_id res chain seq x y z
N MET A 1 -11.23 0.16 12.12
CA MET A 1 -10.54 0.66 13.32
C MET A 1 -9.32 1.43 12.84
N SER A 2 -8.86 2.45 13.58
CA SER A 2 -7.62 3.17 13.24
C SER A 2 -6.43 2.46 13.88
N HIS A 3 -5.34 2.29 13.13
CA HIS A 3 -4.09 1.69 13.62
C HIS A 3 -2.98 2.73 13.70
N GLU A 4 -2.02 2.53 14.60
CA GLU A 4 -0.89 3.44 14.77
C GLU A 4 0.07 3.39 13.58
N ILE A 5 0.47 4.57 13.10
CA ILE A 5 1.50 4.71 12.07
C ILE A 5 2.88 4.48 12.72
N PRO A 6 3.67 3.49 12.26
CA PRO A 6 4.96 3.18 12.86
C PRO A 6 5.96 4.33 12.71
N LYS A 7 6.84 4.49 13.70
CA LYS A 7 7.93 5.47 13.73
C LYS A 7 9.25 4.77 14.11
N PRO A 8 10.27 4.73 13.23
CA PRO A 8 10.26 5.17 11.83
C PRO A 8 9.21 4.42 10.98
N PHE A 9 8.82 5.00 9.85
CA PHE A 9 7.81 4.38 8.97
C PHE A 9 8.41 3.18 8.23
N CYS A 10 8.33 2.01 8.85
CA CYS A 10 8.85 0.76 8.32
C CYS A 10 7.89 -0.41 8.57
N TRP A 11 7.93 -1.38 7.65
CA TRP A 11 7.23 -2.63 7.82
C TRP A 11 7.77 -3.39 9.05
N ASN A 12 6.89 -4.13 9.73
CA ASN A 12 7.24 -5.05 10.81
C ASN A 12 6.27 -6.24 10.81
N GLU A 13 6.58 -7.29 11.58
CA GLU A 13 5.80 -8.54 11.62
C GLU A 13 4.31 -8.34 11.97
N SER A 14 3.91 -7.20 12.58
CA SER A 14 2.49 -6.92 12.84
C SER A 14 1.66 -6.63 11.59
N PHE A 15 2.30 -6.47 10.42
CA PHE A 15 1.67 -6.29 9.11
C PHE A 15 1.64 -7.57 8.27
N LYS A 16 2.17 -8.69 8.80
CA LYS A 16 2.32 -9.93 8.05
C LYS A 16 0.99 -10.51 7.60
N VAL A 17 0.85 -10.87 6.32
CA VAL A 17 -0.31 -11.54 5.73
C VAL A 17 -0.12 -13.04 5.47
N PHE A 18 1.09 -13.56 5.67
CA PHE A 18 1.46 -14.98 5.52
C PHE A 18 1.45 -15.47 4.06
N TYR A 19 1.59 -14.54 3.13
CA TYR A 19 1.83 -14.80 1.72
C TYR A 19 3.16 -14.13 1.37
N GLU A 20 4.21 -14.92 1.15
CA GLU A 20 5.59 -14.41 1.02
C GLU A 20 5.71 -13.30 -0.01
N LEU A 21 5.10 -13.46 -1.19
CA LEU A 21 5.06 -12.43 -2.23
C LEU A 21 4.46 -11.12 -1.71
N LEU A 22 3.26 -11.18 -1.11
CA LEU A 22 2.55 -9.99 -0.63
C LEU A 22 3.26 -9.33 0.55
N ASP A 23 3.87 -10.12 1.44
CA ASP A 23 4.68 -9.61 2.54
C ASP A 23 5.94 -8.88 2.05
N GLU A 24 6.61 -9.38 1.01
CA GLU A 24 7.74 -8.69 0.39
C GLU A 24 7.31 -7.42 -0.34
N GLU A 25 6.16 -7.44 -1.02
CA GLU A 25 5.62 -6.25 -1.68
C GLU A 25 5.20 -5.18 -0.69
N HIS A 26 4.54 -5.55 0.41
CA HIS A 26 4.23 -4.62 1.50
C HIS A 26 5.49 -3.92 2.01
N LYS A 27 6.60 -4.64 2.23
CA LYS A 27 7.88 -4.02 2.61
C LYS A 27 8.33 -2.98 1.58
N GLY A 28 8.16 -3.27 0.29
CA GLY A 28 8.39 -2.34 -0.82
C GLY A 28 7.54 -1.08 -0.73
N LEU A 29 6.24 -1.20 -0.41
CA LEU A 29 5.34 -0.06 -0.24
C LEU A 29 5.77 0.85 0.93
N PHE A 30 6.06 0.26 2.09
CA PHE A 30 6.58 1.00 3.25
C PHE A 30 7.86 1.75 2.89
N LYS A 31 8.79 1.08 2.18
CA LYS A 31 10.04 1.69 1.73
C LYS A 31 9.81 2.83 0.74
N GLY A 32 8.91 2.66 -0.21
CA GLY A 32 8.59 3.68 -1.22
C GLY A 32 8.03 4.96 -0.59
N ILE A 33 7.12 4.84 0.38
CA ILE A 33 6.57 5.99 1.11
C ILE A 33 7.66 6.65 1.98
N PHE A 34 8.47 5.85 2.67
CA PHE A 34 9.58 6.36 3.49
C PHE A 34 10.60 7.16 2.64
N ASP A 35 10.96 6.66 1.46
CA ASP A 35 11.90 7.34 0.56
C ASP A 35 11.33 8.63 -0.03
N LEU A 36 10.03 8.64 -0.34
CA LEU A 36 9.35 9.84 -0.80
C LEU A 36 9.25 10.89 0.31
N ASP A 37 9.00 10.49 1.56
CA ASP A 37 9.00 11.40 2.72
C ASP A 37 10.38 12.05 2.95
N ALA A 38 11.45 11.26 2.79
CA ALA A 38 12.83 11.73 2.91
C ALA A 38 13.24 12.70 1.79
N ASN A 39 12.62 12.61 0.60
CA ASN A 39 12.90 13.51 -0.52
C ASN A 39 11.63 13.85 -1.32
N LYS A 40 10.77 14.66 -0.71
CA LYS A 40 9.45 15.04 -1.24
C LYS A 40 9.48 15.73 -2.61
N SER A 41 10.60 16.37 -2.95
CA SER A 41 10.84 17.01 -4.25
C SER A 41 11.28 16.05 -5.36
N CYS A 42 11.57 14.79 -5.04
CA CYS A 42 12.08 13.82 -6.00
C CYS A 42 10.93 13.19 -6.81
N GLY A 43 10.71 13.67 -8.03
CA GLY A 43 9.74 13.06 -8.94
C GLY A 43 10.03 11.58 -9.24
N LYS A 44 11.29 11.13 -9.18
CA LYS A 44 11.65 9.71 -9.33
C LYS A 44 11.20 8.86 -8.14
N ALA A 45 11.23 9.41 -6.93
CA ALA A 45 10.75 8.70 -5.73
C ALA A 45 9.22 8.54 -5.79
N LEU A 46 8.50 9.58 -6.24
CA LEU A 46 7.05 9.50 -6.46
C LEU A 46 6.70 8.48 -7.56
N ALA A 47 7.42 8.51 -8.69
CA ALA A 47 7.23 7.53 -9.76
C ALA A 47 7.51 6.09 -9.27
N HIS A 48 8.58 5.89 -8.52
CA HIS A 48 8.91 4.58 -7.95
C HIS A 48 7.82 4.09 -6.99
N LEU A 49 7.28 4.98 -6.12
CA LEU A 49 6.17 4.63 -5.24
C LEU A 49 4.94 4.18 -6.05
N LEU A 50 4.61 4.90 -7.13
CA LEU A 50 3.49 4.53 -7.99
C LEU A 50 3.72 3.15 -8.63
N ASP A 51 4.91 2.88 -9.16
CA ASP A 51 5.25 1.60 -9.78
C ASP A 51 5.09 0.41 -8.81
N VAL A 52 5.58 0.55 -7.56
CA VAL A 52 5.48 -0.52 -6.57
C VAL A 52 4.05 -0.73 -6.07
N VAL A 53 3.26 0.35 -5.95
CA VAL A 53 1.85 0.28 -5.58
C VAL A 53 1.03 -0.43 -6.66
N GLU A 54 1.19 -0.05 -7.92
CA GLU A 54 0.46 -0.67 -9.02
C GLU A 54 0.80 -2.14 -9.19
N LYS A 55 2.10 -2.50 -9.07
CA LYS A 55 2.53 -3.89 -9.12
C LYS A 55 1.90 -4.72 -8.00
N HIS A 56 1.97 -4.22 -6.76
CA HIS A 56 1.42 -4.93 -5.62
C HIS A 56 -0.10 -5.16 -5.76
N PHE A 57 -0.85 -4.12 -6.11
CA PHE A 57 -2.30 -4.25 -6.27
C PHE A 57 -2.66 -5.21 -7.40
N HIS A 58 -1.94 -5.18 -8.52
CA HIS A 58 -2.13 -6.16 -9.60
C HIS A 58 -1.91 -7.61 -9.11
N ASP A 59 -0.83 -7.86 -8.38
CA ASP A 59 -0.46 -9.21 -7.94
C ASP A 59 -1.41 -9.72 -6.84
N GLU A 60 -1.76 -8.87 -5.87
CA GLU A 60 -2.74 -9.18 -4.81
C GLU A 60 -4.13 -9.45 -5.39
N GLU A 61 -4.60 -8.61 -6.32
CA GLU A 61 -5.86 -8.81 -7.01
C GLU A 61 -5.88 -10.10 -7.83
N GLY A 62 -4.79 -10.41 -8.52
CA GLY A 62 -4.64 -11.68 -9.24
C GLY A 62 -4.69 -12.90 -8.31
N MET A 63 -4.18 -12.80 -7.08
CA MET A 63 -4.33 -13.85 -6.07
C MET A 63 -5.78 -13.96 -5.58
N MET A 64 -6.45 -12.83 -5.30
CA MET A 64 -7.87 -12.80 -4.92
C MET A 64 -8.79 -13.39 -5.99
N GLU A 65 -8.55 -13.10 -7.28
CA GLU A 65 -9.34 -13.65 -8.39
C GLU A 65 -9.21 -15.17 -8.49
N LYS A 66 -7.97 -15.69 -8.42
CA LYS A 66 -7.69 -17.13 -8.47
C LYS A 66 -8.34 -17.90 -7.33
N ALA A 67 -8.42 -17.28 -6.16
CA ALA A 67 -9.05 -17.87 -4.98
C ALA A 67 -10.58 -17.68 -4.93
N HIS A 68 -11.18 -16.98 -5.92
CA HIS A 68 -12.59 -16.58 -5.91
C HIS A 68 -12.98 -15.85 -4.62
N TYR A 69 -12.10 -14.96 -4.14
CA TYR A 69 -12.31 -14.24 -2.89
C TYR A 69 -13.55 -13.34 -2.95
N ALA A 70 -14.51 -13.57 -2.05
CA ALA A 70 -15.83 -12.95 -2.10
C ALA A 70 -15.81 -11.42 -2.01
N GLU A 71 -14.85 -10.84 -1.28
CA GLU A 71 -14.76 -9.40 -1.02
C GLU A 71 -13.83 -8.67 -2.01
N ILE A 72 -13.50 -9.29 -3.15
CA ILE A 72 -12.58 -8.71 -4.13
C ILE A 72 -13.07 -7.37 -4.70
N ALA A 73 -14.37 -7.24 -4.98
CA ALA A 73 -14.92 -6.04 -5.60
C ALA A 73 -14.72 -4.76 -4.75
N PRO A 74 -15.11 -4.72 -3.45
CA PRO A 74 -14.83 -3.56 -2.62
C PRO A 74 -13.33 -3.35 -2.37
N HIS A 75 -12.51 -4.41 -2.35
CA HIS A 75 -11.06 -4.32 -2.20
C HIS A 75 -10.42 -3.59 -3.40
N LYS A 76 -10.76 -3.99 -4.63
CA LYS A 76 -10.32 -3.33 -5.87
C LYS A 76 -10.70 -1.85 -5.93
N GLN A 77 -11.86 -1.48 -5.40
CA GLN A 77 -12.26 -0.08 -5.38
C GLN A 77 -11.33 0.76 -4.50
N MET A 78 -10.92 0.24 -3.33
CA MET A 78 -9.97 0.94 -2.45
C MET A 78 -8.61 1.13 -3.13
N HIS A 79 -8.12 0.10 -3.82
CA HIS A 79 -6.88 0.17 -4.62
C HIS A 79 -6.96 1.22 -5.72
N HIS A 80 -8.04 1.19 -6.51
CA HIS A 80 -8.28 2.12 -7.59
C HIS A 80 -8.24 3.57 -7.09
N ASP A 81 -8.93 3.86 -5.98
CA ASP A 81 -9.01 5.21 -5.44
C ASP A 81 -7.66 5.70 -4.91
N PHE A 82 -6.86 4.81 -4.32
CA PHE A 82 -5.51 5.12 -3.86
C PHE A 82 -4.57 5.43 -5.04
N VAL A 83 -4.56 4.58 -6.07
CA VAL A 83 -3.77 4.80 -7.30
C VAL A 83 -4.19 6.09 -7.99
N ALA A 84 -5.49 6.36 -8.13
CA ALA A 84 -6.00 7.57 -8.75
C ALA A 84 -5.51 8.83 -8.02
N LYS A 85 -5.48 8.80 -6.69
CA LYS A 85 -4.93 9.90 -5.88
C LYS A 85 -3.44 10.07 -6.11
N LEU A 86 -2.64 9.00 -6.08
CA LEU A 86 -1.19 9.08 -6.30
C LEU A 86 -0.83 9.56 -7.71
N LYS A 87 -1.56 9.11 -8.75
CA LYS A 87 -1.37 9.56 -10.14
C LYS A 87 -1.63 11.05 -10.35
N GLY A 88 -2.49 11.65 -9.53
CA GLY A 88 -2.77 13.09 -9.57
C GLY A 88 -1.66 13.97 -9.00
N LEU A 89 -0.67 13.39 -8.32
CA LEU A 89 0.38 14.13 -7.63
C LEU A 89 1.50 14.57 -8.58
N LYS A 90 2.19 15.63 -8.18
CA LYS A 90 3.47 16.05 -8.74
C LYS A 90 4.41 16.39 -7.61
N ALA A 91 5.70 16.18 -7.81
CA ALA A 91 6.70 16.66 -6.86
C ALA A 91 6.80 18.21 -6.95
N PRO A 92 6.97 18.92 -5.82
CA PRO A 92 7.08 18.38 -4.46
C PRO A 92 5.73 17.91 -3.88
N VAL A 93 5.74 16.78 -3.19
CA VAL A 93 4.58 16.24 -2.47
C VAL A 93 4.49 16.89 -1.09
N ASP A 94 3.30 17.31 -0.65
CA ASP A 94 3.13 17.93 0.67
C ASP A 94 3.08 16.91 1.83
N ASP A 95 3.34 17.37 3.05
CA ASP A 95 3.35 16.51 4.25
C ASP A 95 1.98 15.87 4.52
N ALA A 96 0.88 16.54 4.15
CA ALA A 96 -0.47 16.02 4.33
C ALA A 96 -0.72 14.79 3.44
N THR A 97 -0.20 14.80 2.23
CA THR A 97 -0.28 13.69 1.27
C THR A 97 0.60 12.53 1.69
N ILE A 98 1.80 12.80 2.21
CA ILE A 98 2.66 11.76 2.78
C ILE A 98 1.99 11.11 3.99
N HIS A 99 1.46 11.92 4.91
CA HIS A 99 0.75 11.40 6.07
C HIS A 99 -0.48 10.58 5.67
N PHE A 100 -1.24 11.04 4.67
CA PHE A 100 -2.34 10.29 4.08
C PHE A 100 -1.88 8.93 3.53
N ALA A 101 -0.76 8.86 2.79
CA ALA A 101 -0.26 7.61 2.25
C ALA A 101 0.17 6.63 3.36
N MET A 102 0.83 7.14 4.40
CA MET A 102 1.22 6.35 5.57
C MET A 102 -0.01 5.79 6.31
N ASP A 103 -0.98 6.65 6.61
CA ASP A 103 -2.21 6.25 7.30
C ASP A 103 -3.03 5.26 6.47
N TRP A 104 -3.21 5.54 5.18
CA TRP A 104 -3.94 4.67 4.26
C TRP A 104 -3.32 3.28 4.21
N LEU A 105 -2.00 3.17 4.01
CA LEU A 105 -1.33 1.86 3.89
C LEU A 105 -1.47 1.03 5.17
N VAL A 106 -1.24 1.65 6.33
CA VAL A 106 -1.32 0.97 7.63
C VAL A 106 -2.73 0.44 7.87
N ASN A 107 -3.74 1.28 7.62
CA ASN A 107 -5.13 0.90 7.84
C ASN A 107 -5.64 -0.08 6.78
N HIS A 108 -5.21 0.03 5.53
CA HIS A 108 -5.58 -0.88 4.44
C HIS A 108 -5.08 -2.29 4.74
N ILE A 109 -3.79 -2.45 5.05
CA ILE A 109 -3.24 -3.76 5.39
C ILE A 109 -3.98 -4.40 6.57
N LYS A 110 -4.13 -3.65 7.67
CA LYS A 110 -4.66 -4.23 8.91
C LYS A 110 -6.18 -4.43 8.92
N ASN A 111 -6.94 -3.63 8.17
CA ASN A 111 -8.41 -3.72 8.17
C ASN A 111 -8.98 -4.41 6.92
N THR A 112 -8.26 -4.40 5.80
CA THR A 112 -8.72 -4.93 4.51
C THR A 112 -7.95 -6.19 4.17
N ASP A 113 -6.63 -6.12 4.04
CA ASP A 113 -5.81 -7.24 3.59
C ASP A 113 -5.82 -8.41 4.58
N PHE A 114 -5.88 -8.10 5.88
CA PHE A 114 -5.99 -9.12 6.92
C PHE A 114 -7.24 -9.99 6.79
N LYS A 115 -8.28 -9.54 6.07
CA LYS A 115 -9.49 -10.33 5.83
C LYS A 115 -9.25 -11.51 4.89
N TYR A 116 -8.23 -11.47 4.03
CA TYR A 116 -7.91 -12.56 3.12
C TYR A 116 -6.91 -13.58 3.68
N LYS A 117 -6.38 -13.37 4.91
CA LYS A 117 -5.46 -14.32 5.56
C LYS A 117 -6.03 -15.74 5.58
N GLY A 118 -5.31 -16.68 4.96
CA GLY A 118 -5.72 -18.08 4.86
C GLY A 118 -6.88 -18.33 3.88
N LYS A 119 -7.17 -17.39 2.99
CA LYS A 119 -8.25 -17.47 1.99
C LYS A 119 -7.77 -17.31 0.55
N LEU A 120 -6.55 -16.84 0.33
CA LEU A 120 -5.86 -16.84 -0.96
C LEU A 120 -5.04 -18.11 -1.16
#